data_AF-A0A9D7EE17-F1
#
_entry.id   AF-A0A9D7EE17-F1
#
_cell.length_a   1.000
_cell.length_b   1.000
_cell.length_c   1.000
_cell.angle_alpha   90.00
_cell.angle_beta   90.00
_cell.angle_gamma   90.00
#
_symmetry.space_group_name_H-M   'P 1'
#
loop_
_entity.id
_entity.type
_entity.pdbx_description
1 polymer ?
#
loop_
_entity_poly.entity_id
_entity_poly.type
_entity_poly.pdbx_seq_one_letter_code
_entity_poly.pdbx_strand_id
1 'polypeptide(L)'
;MHAATLNLIWKTDHGWRIQVDGGAYRMPAITDARLNKYAMPSYMQFDVNAQYQFKGGWKGLAAQLLVLAKLPLDKDALTEKQSINKVDMAHADLIINYVF
;
A
#
# COMPACT_ATOMS: atom_id res chain seq x y z
N MET A 1 -17.31 -10.13 -3.78
CA MET A 1 -16.10 -9.26 -3.71
C MET A 1 -15.07 -9.88 -4.62
N HIS A 2 -14.42 -9.07 -5.45
CA HIS A 2 -13.38 -9.55 -6.38
C HIS A 2 -12.14 -8.69 -6.22
N ALA A 3 -10.96 -9.30 -6.28
CA ALA A 3 -9.69 -8.61 -6.19
C ALA A 3 -8.70 -9.20 -7.19
N ALA A 4 -7.83 -8.34 -7.72
CA ALA A 4 -6.69 -8.75 -8.52
C ALA A 4 -5.48 -7.92 -8.07
N THR A 5 -4.35 -8.58 -7.86
CA THR A 5 -3.12 -7.94 -7.38
C THR A 5 -1.93 -8.38 -8.22
N LEU A 6 -0.94 -7.50 -8.29
CA LEU A 6 0.36 -7.71 -8.90
C LEU A 6 1.42 -7.28 -7.90
N ASN A 7 2.41 -8.15 -7.71
CA ASN A 7 3.57 -7.91 -6.86
C ASN A 7 4.84 -8.11 -7.69
N LEU A 8 5.72 -7.11 -7.69
CA LEU A 8 7.03 -7.18 -8.33
C LEU A 8 8.10 -6.93 -7.29
N ILE A 9 9.05 -7.85 -7.18
CA ILE A 9 10.16 -7.77 -6.22
C ILE A 9 11.48 -7.86 -6.99
N TRP A 10 12.30 -6.83 -6.83
CA TRP A 10 13.68 -6.80 -7.28
C TRP A 10 14.61 -6.83 -6.07
N LYS A 11 15.57 -7.75 -6.08
CA LYS A 11 16.58 -7.89 -5.04
C LYS A 11 17.96 -7.90 -5.68
N THR A 12 18.92 -7.29 -5.00
CA THR A 12 20.32 -7.31 -5.40
C THR A 12 21.18 -7.89 -4.29
N ASP A 13 22.32 -8.43 -4.69
CA ASP A 13 23.35 -8.84 -3.75
C ASP A 13 23.96 -7.66 -2.99
N HIS A 14 23.80 -6.41 -3.47
CA HIS A 14 24.32 -5.20 -2.83
C HIS A 14 23.44 -4.70 -1.66
N GLY A 15 22.42 -5.44 -1.25
CA GLY A 15 21.59 -5.14 -0.07
C GLY A 15 20.31 -4.37 -0.38
N TRP A 16 20.06 -4.02 -1.65
CA TRP A 16 18.79 -3.44 -2.09
C TRP A 16 17.71 -4.50 -2.25
N ARG A 17 16.52 -4.20 -1.74
CA ARG A 17 15.27 -4.88 -2.06
C ARG A 17 14.23 -3.81 -2.38
N ILE A 18 13.75 -3.79 -3.61
CA ILE A 18 12.66 -2.91 -4.05
C ILE A 18 11.46 -3.78 -4.36
N GLN A 19 10.32 -3.40 -3.82
CA GLN A 19 9.05 -4.06 -4.05
C GLN A 19 8.04 -3.02 -4.53
N VAL A 20 7.27 -3.37 -5.55
CA VAL A 20 6.18 -2.57 -6.08
C VAL A 20 4.95 -3.46 -6.15
N ASP A 21 3.87 -2.99 -5.53
CA ASP A 21 2.60 -3.68 -5.54
C ASP A 21 1.51 -2.79 -6.13
N GLY A 22 0.57 -3.44 -6.80
CA GLY A 22 -0.64 -2.81 -7.32
C GLY A 22 -1.81 -3.77 -7.22
N GLY A 23 -2.98 -3.28 -6.82
CA GLY A 23 -4.17 -4.11 -6.74
C GLY A 23 -5.46 -3.34 -6.94
N ALA A 24 -6.45 -3.99 -7.54
CA ALA A 24 -7.80 -3.46 -7.71
C ALA A 24 -8.79 -4.33 -6.95
N TYR A 25 -9.66 -3.70 -6.16
CA TYR A 25 -10.58 -4.34 -5.23
C TYR A 25 -12.01 -3.85 -5.51
N ARG A 26 -12.86 -4.75 -5.98
CA ARG A 26 -14.29 -4.51 -6.21
C ARG A 26 -15.09 -4.95 -4.99
N MET A 27 -15.59 -3.95 -4.26
CA MET A 27 -16.45 -4.12 -3.10
C MET A 27 -17.92 -4.19 -3.52
N PRO A 28 -18.79 -4.85 -2.74
CA PRO A 28 -20.24 -4.69 -2.86
C PRO A 28 -20.64 -3.21 -2.67
N ALA A 29 -21.81 -2.83 -3.19
CA ALA A 29 -22.30 -1.45 -3.12
C ALA A 29 -22.24 -0.89 -1.69
N ILE A 30 -21.86 0.38 -1.55
CA ILE A 30 -21.72 1.04 -0.23
C ILE A 30 -23.04 1.16 0.53
N THR A 31 -24.18 0.99 -0.16
CA THR A 31 -25.53 0.98 0.40
C THR A 31 -25.96 -0.41 0.90
N ASP A 32 -25.28 -1.48 0.48
CA ASP A 32 -25.58 -2.84 0.94
C ASP A 32 -24.91 -3.09 2.29
N ALA A 33 -25.59 -2.74 3.38
CA ALA A 33 -25.08 -2.92 4.74
C ALA A 33 -24.88 -4.40 5.12
N ARG A 34 -25.52 -5.34 4.43
CA ARG A 34 -25.39 -6.79 4.69
C ARG A 34 -24.06 -7.32 4.15
N LEU A 35 -23.66 -6.87 2.96
CA LEU A 35 -22.40 -7.31 2.32
C LEU A 35 -21.24 -6.34 2.51
N ASN A 36 -21.52 -5.08 2.85
CA ASN A 36 -20.54 -4.00 3.02
C ASN A 36 -20.86 -3.16 4.27
N LYS A 37 -20.74 -3.78 5.45
CA LYS A 37 -21.02 -3.14 6.75
C LYS A 37 -20.29 -1.81 6.96
N TYR A 38 -19.11 -1.64 6.38
CA TYR A 38 -18.29 -0.44 6.54
C TYR A 38 -18.48 0.58 5.42
N ALA A 39 -19.38 0.33 4.47
CA ALA A 39 -19.59 1.15 3.28
C ALA A 39 -18.24 1.50 2.61
N MET A 40 -17.41 0.47 2.42
CA MET A 40 -16.09 0.60 1.82
C MET A 40 -16.21 0.74 0.32
N PRO A 41 -15.75 1.85 -0.29
CA PRO A 41 -15.76 1.99 -1.74
C PRO A 41 -14.86 0.96 -2.41
N SER A 42 -15.15 0.64 -3.67
CA SER A 42 -14.20 -0.08 -4.52
C SER A 42 -12.96 0.79 -4.76
N TYR A 43 -11.76 0.20 -4.70
CA TYR A 43 -10.51 0.96 -4.70
C TYR A 43 -9.38 0.26 -5.45
N MET A 44 -8.40 1.04 -5.85
CA MET A 44 -7.07 0.59 -6.23
C MET A 44 -6.09 0.96 -5.14
N GLN A 45 -5.12 0.09 -4.89
CA GLN A 45 -4.04 0.34 -3.95
C GLN A 45 -2.71 0.09 -4.65
N PHE A 46 -1.78 0.99 -4.43
CA PHE A 46 -0.40 0.90 -4.90
C PHE A 46 0.54 1.07 -3.73
N ASP A 47 1.62 0.31 -3.71
CA ASP A 47 2.70 0.55 -2.77
C ASP A 47 4.06 0.37 -3.42
N VAL A 48 5.03 1.09 -2.84
CA VAL A 48 6.45 0.99 -3.16
C VAL A 48 7.18 0.83 -1.84
N ASN A 49 7.93 -0.26 -1.73
CA ASN A 49 8.73 -0.58 -0.57
C ASN A 49 10.19 -0.72 -0.98
N ALA A 50 10.99 0.30 -0.68
CA ALA A 50 12.43 0.32 -0.91
C ALA A 50 13.16 0.04 0.39
N GLN A 51 14.00 -1.00 0.39
CA GLN A 51 14.79 -1.42 1.55
C GLN A 51 16.25 -1.48 1.18
N TYR A 52 17.10 -1.05 2.11
CA TYR A 52 18.54 -1.16 2.00
C TYR A 52 19.14 -1.72 3.29
N GLN A 53 19.88 -2.82 3.15
CA GLN A 53 20.68 -3.40 4.22
C GLN A 53 22.13 -2.95 4.06
N PHE A 54 22.64 -2.26 5.08
CA PHE A 54 24.00 -1.77 5.08
C PHE A 54 24.99 -2.93 5.32
N LYS A 55 26.19 -2.79 4.74
CA LYS A 55 27.28 -3.77 4.83
C LYS A 55 28.55 -3.12 5.40
N GLY A 56 29.56 -3.94 5.67
CA GLY A 56 30.86 -3.46 6.19
C GLY A 56 30.72 -2.90 7.60
N GLY A 57 31.29 -1.71 7.86
CA GLY A 57 31.27 -1.05 9.17
C GLY A 57 29.87 -0.66 9.69
N TRP A 58 28.84 -0.77 8.86
CA TRP A 58 27.44 -0.49 9.19
C TRP A 58 26.56 -1.75 9.22
N LYS A 59 27.19 -2.93 9.26
CA LYS A 59 26.48 -4.20 9.35
C LYS A 59 25.53 -4.17 10.55
N GLY A 60 24.27 -4.55 10.33
CA GLY A 60 23.21 -4.48 11.33
C GLY A 60 22.26 -3.29 11.13
N LEU A 61 22.68 -2.22 10.44
CA LEU A 61 21.80 -1.13 10.05
C LEU A 61 20.96 -1.49 8.82
N ALA A 62 19.69 -1.11 8.83
CA ALA A 62 18.78 -1.19 7.71
C ALA A 62 17.91 0.07 7.63
N ALA A 63 17.63 0.52 6.41
CA ALA A 63 16.67 1.58 6.13
C ALA A 63 15.57 1.05 5.21
N GLN A 64 14.34 1.49 5.45
CA GLN A 64 13.19 1.17 4.63
C GLN A 64 12.32 2.41 4.42
N LEU A 65 11.96 2.65 3.18
CA LEU A 65 10.96 3.63 2.78
C LEU A 65 9.76 2.88 2.20
N LEU A 66 8.61 3.01 2.83
CA LEU A 66 7.34 2.49 2.33
C LEU A 66 6.45 3.67 1.96
N VAL A 67 5.98 3.71 0.72
CA VAL A 67 5.00 4.70 0.26
C VAL A 67 3.81 3.94 -0.30
N LEU A 68 2.60 4.32 0.11
CA LEU A 68 1.38 3.71 -0.38
C LEU A 68 0.37 4.79 -0.78
N ALA A 69 -0.41 4.49 -1.81
CA ALA A 69 -1.52 5.30 -2.27
C ALA A 69 -2.74 4.40 -2.47
N LYS A 70 -3.91 4.91 -2.08
CA LYS A 70 -5.17 4.21 -2.23
C LYS A 70 -6.19 5.14 -2.87
N LEU A 71 -6.64 4.78 -4.05
CA LEU A 71 -7.48 5.60 -4.91
C LEU A 71 -8.85 4.92 -5.09
N PRO A 72 -9.96 5.67 -5.13
CA PRO A 72 -11.25 5.09 -5.48
C PRO A 72 -11.27 4.62 -6.94
N LEU A 73 -11.97 3.51 -7.22
CA LEU A 73 -12.21 3.09 -8.62
C LEU A 73 -13.22 4.02 -9.32
N ASP A 74 -14.21 4.51 -8.58
CA ASP A 74 -15.25 5.42 -9.08
C ASP A 74 -15.28 6.69 -8.21
N LYS A 75 -14.44 7.69 -8.53
CA LYS A 75 -14.30 8.90 -7.71
C LYS A 75 -15.57 9.76 -7.70
N ASP A 76 -16.19 9.94 -8.86
CA ASP A 76 -17.35 10.85 -9.02
C ASP A 76 -18.64 10.31 -8.37
N ALA A 77 -18.66 9.02 -8.04
CA ALA A 77 -19.78 8.36 -7.38
C ALA A 77 -19.75 8.48 -5.83
N LEU A 78 -18.70 9.09 -5.27
CA LEU A 78 -18.47 9.17 -3.83
C LEU A 78 -18.60 10.61 -3.33
N THR A 79 -19.35 10.78 -2.24
CA THR A 79 -19.30 12.01 -1.44
C THR A 79 -18.02 12.05 -0.60
N GLU A 80 -17.61 13.24 -0.15
CA GLU A 80 -16.43 13.40 0.73
C GLU A 80 -16.52 12.55 2.01
N LYS A 81 -17.72 12.39 2.58
CA LYS A 81 -17.94 11.53 3.76
C LYS A 81 -17.74 10.05 3.47
N GLN A 82 -17.91 9.64 2.21
CA GLN A 82 -17.71 8.26 1.77
C GLN A 82 -16.26 7.99 1.36
N SER A 83 -15.46 9.03 1.04
CA SER A 83 -14.04 8.90 0.73
C SER A 83 -13.13 9.04 1.94
N ILE A 84 -13.45 9.95 2.87
CA ILE A 84 -12.59 10.29 4.02
C ILE A 84 -12.19 9.04 4.83
N ASN A 85 -10.89 8.90 5.10
CA ASN A 85 -10.29 7.77 5.81
C ASN A 85 -10.55 6.37 5.20
N LYS A 86 -11.00 6.29 3.95
CA LYS A 86 -11.25 5.01 3.25
C LYS A 86 -10.47 4.87 1.96
N VAL A 87 -10.49 5.91 1.14
CA VAL A 87 -9.89 6.02 -0.20
C VAL A 87 -9.43 7.47 -0.41
N ASP A 88 -8.75 7.74 -1.53
CA ASP A 88 -8.13 9.04 -1.83
C ASP A 88 -7.10 9.44 -0.75
N MET A 89 -6.25 8.48 -0.39
CA MET A 89 -5.24 8.64 0.66
C MET A 89 -3.86 8.24 0.18
N ALA A 90 -2.85 8.91 0.72
CA ALA A 90 -1.44 8.57 0.57
C ALA A 90 -0.79 8.52 1.96
N HIS A 91 0.14 7.60 2.14
CA HIS A 91 0.88 7.41 3.37
C HIS A 91 2.33 7.04 3.08
N ALA A 92 3.24 7.48 3.94
CA ALA A 92 4.66 7.22 3.80
C ALA A 92 5.30 6.96 5.16
N ASP A 93 6.07 5.88 5.24
CA ASP A 93 6.83 5.47 6.40
C ASP A 93 8.32 5.45 6.07
N LEU A 94 9.11 6.10 6.93
CA LEU A 94 10.56 5.95 6.97
C LEU A 94 10.93 5.16 8.22
N ILE A 95 11.48 3.97 8.03
CA ILE A 95 11.86 3.05 9.09
C ILE A 95 13.38 2.88 9.07
N ILE A 96 14.02 3.08 10.22
CA ILE A 96 15.45 2.85 10.43
C ILE A 96 15.60 1.84 11.56
N ASN A 97 16.24 0.71 11.28
CA ASN A 97 16.43 -0.37 12.22
C ASN A 97 17.91 -0.68 12.38
N TYR A 98 18.34 -0.99 13.60
CA TYR A 98 19.68 -1.48 13.88
C TYR A 98 19.62 -2.75 14.73
N VAL A 99 20.32 -3.79 14.28
CA VAL A 99 20.45 -5.06 14.99
C VAL A 99 21.91 -5.23 15.41
N PHE A 100 22.12 -5.46 16.71
CA PHE A 100 23.44 -5.66 17.33
C PHE A 100 23.98 -7.08 17.10
#